data_AF-A0A7C6IR70-F1
#
_entry.id   AF-A0A7C6IR70-F1
#
_cell.length_a   1.000
_cell.length_b   1.000
_cell.length_c   1.000
_cell.angle_alpha   90.00
_cell.angle_beta   90.00
_cell.angle_gamma   90.00
#
_symmetry.space_group_name_H-M   'P 1'
#
loop_
_entity.id
_entity.type
_entity.pdbx_description
1 polymer ?
#
loop_
_entity_poly.entity_id
_entity_poly.type
_entity_poly.pdbx_seq_one_letter_code
_entity_poly.pdbx_strand_id
1 'polypeptide(L)'
;MSQKNAVSKAKDYLNFTAFSKKGLIEQLEFEGFDTEDATYAANKLDVDWKEQAVRKAEDYLDFTSFSKKGLIEQLEYEGFDNEEATYAVDQLDVDWKEQAVKKGKEYLDFTPFSRKGLIEQLEFEGFTTEEATYAVDQIGL
;
A
#
# COMPACT_ATOMS: atom_id res chain seq x y z
N MET A 1 -4.33 -3.77 -33.63
CA MET A 1 -3.52 -4.90 -33.10
C MET A 1 -2.92 -4.54 -31.75
N SER A 2 -2.56 -3.28 -31.53
CA SER A 2 -1.97 -2.77 -30.29
C SER A 2 -2.93 -2.82 -29.07
N GLN A 3 -4.14 -2.24 -29.15
CA GLN A 3 -5.18 -2.36 -28.09
C GLN A 3 -5.44 -3.79 -27.59
N LYS A 4 -5.53 -4.79 -28.48
CA LYS A 4 -5.76 -6.18 -28.08
C LYS A 4 -4.59 -6.74 -27.26
N ASN A 5 -3.37 -6.40 -27.64
CA ASN A 5 -2.17 -6.81 -26.91
C ASN A 5 -2.10 -6.11 -25.54
N ALA A 6 -2.41 -4.81 -25.49
CA ALA A 6 -2.48 -4.05 -24.24
C ALA A 6 -3.51 -4.64 -23.27
N VAL A 7 -4.72 -4.99 -23.75
CA VAL A 7 -5.75 -5.67 -22.94
C VAL A 7 -5.27 -7.03 -22.42
N SER A 8 -4.60 -7.82 -23.27
CA SER A 8 -4.05 -9.12 -22.83
C SER A 8 -3.03 -8.92 -21.72
N LYS A 9 -2.11 -7.98 -21.91
CA LYS A 9 -1.03 -7.70 -20.97
C LYS A 9 -1.53 -7.13 -19.65
N ALA A 10 -2.52 -6.25 -19.70
CA ALA A 10 -3.21 -5.73 -18.53
C ALA A 10 -3.81 -6.86 -17.67
N LYS A 11 -4.44 -7.86 -18.30
CA LYS A 11 -4.95 -9.04 -17.59
C LYS A 11 -3.84 -9.87 -16.96
N ASP A 12 -2.74 -10.07 -17.68
CA ASP A 12 -1.60 -10.82 -17.16
C ASP A 12 -1.03 -10.17 -15.90
N TYR A 13 -0.95 -8.82 -15.88
CA TYR A 13 -0.53 -8.06 -14.71
C TYR A 13 -1.49 -8.21 -13.53
N LEU A 14 -2.79 -7.99 -13.74
CA LEU A 14 -3.80 -8.08 -12.66
C LEU A 14 -3.95 -9.50 -12.10
N ASN A 15 -3.56 -10.52 -12.85
CA ASN A 15 -3.46 -11.90 -12.38
C ASN A 15 -2.20 -12.14 -11.52
N PHE A 16 -1.13 -11.36 -11.74
CA PHE A 16 0.15 -11.53 -11.05
C PHE A 16 0.24 -10.69 -9.77
N THR A 17 -0.19 -9.43 -9.80
CA THR A 17 -0.17 -8.52 -8.64
C THR A 17 -1.28 -7.47 -8.75
N ALA A 18 -1.63 -6.87 -7.63
CA ALA A 18 -2.58 -5.77 -7.59
C ALA A 18 -2.01 -4.50 -8.23
N PHE A 19 -2.86 -3.72 -8.89
CA PHE A 19 -2.54 -2.42 -9.43
C PHE A 19 -3.68 -1.43 -9.21
N SER A 20 -3.34 -0.18 -8.97
CA SER A 20 -4.29 0.91 -9.21
C SER A 20 -4.56 1.05 -10.70
N LYS A 21 -5.68 1.66 -11.07
CA LYS A 21 -5.98 1.91 -12.48
C LYS A 21 -4.90 2.75 -13.14
N LYS A 22 -4.43 3.79 -12.44
CA LYS A 22 -3.36 4.69 -12.90
C LYS A 22 -2.04 3.93 -13.03
N GLY A 23 -1.66 3.16 -12.01
CA GLY A 23 -0.43 2.37 -12.02
C GLY A 23 -0.41 1.32 -13.12
N LEU A 24 -1.55 0.68 -13.42
CA LEU A 24 -1.65 -0.25 -14.55
C LEU A 24 -1.42 0.45 -15.90
N ILE A 25 -1.96 1.66 -16.08
CA ILE A 25 -1.74 2.46 -17.29
C ILE A 25 -0.25 2.80 -17.43
N GLU A 26 0.35 3.36 -16.38
CA GLU A 26 1.77 3.72 -16.35
C GLU A 26 2.68 2.51 -16.60
N GLN A 27 2.33 1.33 -16.07
CA GLN A 27 3.07 0.09 -16.30
C GLN A 27 3.01 -0.36 -17.77
N LEU A 28 1.86 -0.23 -18.43
CA LEU A 28 1.73 -0.55 -19.86
C LEU A 28 2.48 0.48 -20.72
N GLU A 29 2.44 1.76 -20.37
CA GLU A 29 3.22 2.80 -21.05
C GLU A 29 4.73 2.54 -20.93
N PHE A 30 5.20 2.12 -19.75
CA PHE A 30 6.59 1.72 -19.54
C PHE A 30 7.00 0.54 -20.43
N GLU A 31 6.09 -0.38 -20.70
CA GLU A 31 6.31 -1.50 -21.63
C GLU A 31 6.17 -1.13 -23.13
N GLY A 32 5.89 0.14 -23.43
CA GLY A 32 5.91 0.70 -24.78
C GLY A 32 4.56 0.72 -25.49
N PHE A 33 3.46 0.50 -24.79
CA PHE A 33 2.13 0.84 -25.32
C PHE A 33 1.97 2.36 -25.32
N ASP A 34 1.28 2.91 -26.32
CA ASP A 34 0.91 4.33 -26.27
C ASP A 34 -0.20 4.57 -25.23
N THR A 35 -0.34 5.82 -24.80
CA THR A 35 -1.32 6.23 -23.79
C THR A 35 -2.76 5.86 -24.18
N GLU A 36 -3.09 5.89 -25.49
CA GLU A 36 -4.42 5.55 -25.97
C GLU A 36 -4.71 4.05 -25.77
N ASP A 37 -3.77 3.19 -26.16
CA ASP A 37 -3.87 1.73 -26.00
C ASP A 37 -3.87 1.30 -24.53
N ALA A 38 -2.99 1.89 -23.70
CA ALA A 38 -2.90 1.60 -22.28
C ALA A 38 -4.19 2.02 -21.54
N THR A 39 -4.69 3.23 -21.80
CA THR A 39 -5.94 3.73 -21.25
C THR A 39 -7.13 2.89 -21.73
N TYR A 40 -7.15 2.52 -23.01
CA TYR A 40 -8.16 1.62 -23.56
C TYR A 40 -8.15 0.28 -22.82
N ALA A 41 -6.96 -0.30 -22.60
CA ALA A 41 -6.82 -1.59 -21.92
C ALA A 41 -7.38 -1.55 -20.50
N ALA A 42 -6.95 -0.58 -19.68
CA ALA A 42 -7.44 -0.43 -18.31
C ALA A 42 -8.95 -0.17 -18.24
N ASN A 43 -9.53 0.58 -19.19
CA ASN A 43 -10.97 0.85 -19.25
C ASN A 43 -11.81 -0.31 -19.81
N LYS A 44 -11.21 -1.19 -20.61
CA LYS A 44 -11.93 -2.28 -21.28
C LYS A 44 -12.19 -3.46 -20.36
N LEU A 45 -11.39 -3.60 -19.32
CA LEU A 45 -11.50 -4.66 -18.33
C LEU A 45 -12.57 -4.31 -17.29
N ASP A 46 -13.31 -5.33 -16.87
CA ASP A 46 -14.23 -5.24 -15.73
C ASP A 46 -13.41 -5.55 -14.47
N VAL A 47 -12.85 -4.50 -13.87
CA VAL A 47 -11.96 -4.60 -12.70
C VAL A 47 -12.62 -3.86 -11.56
N ASP A 48 -12.74 -4.53 -10.42
CA ASP A 48 -13.05 -3.87 -9.16
C ASP A 48 -11.77 -3.24 -8.59
N TRP A 49 -11.62 -1.94 -8.77
CA TRP A 49 -10.43 -1.21 -8.35
C TRP A 49 -10.32 -1.08 -6.83
N LYS A 50 -11.44 -1.13 -6.09
CA LYS A 50 -11.44 -1.20 -4.63
C LYS A 50 -10.90 -2.53 -4.14
N GLU A 51 -11.28 -3.63 -4.79
CA GLU A 51 -10.72 -4.94 -4.50
C GLU A 51 -9.21 -5.01 -4.82
N GLN A 52 -8.76 -4.36 -5.90
CA GLN A 52 -7.32 -4.24 -6.17
C GLN A 52 -6.59 -3.47 -5.04
N ALA A 53 -7.20 -2.42 -4.51
CA ALA A 53 -6.63 -1.66 -3.40
C ALA A 53 -6.53 -2.50 -2.12
N VAL A 54 -7.57 -3.30 -1.78
CA VAL A 54 -7.56 -4.24 -0.64
C VAL A 54 -6.40 -5.23 -0.79
N ARG A 55 -6.31 -5.90 -1.94
CA ARG A 55 -5.23 -6.87 -2.21
C ARG A 55 -3.85 -6.24 -2.12
N LYS A 56 -3.68 -5.01 -2.61
CA LYS A 56 -2.40 -4.30 -2.50
C LYS A 56 -2.07 -3.96 -1.05
N ALA A 57 -3.07 -3.55 -0.26
CA ALA A 57 -2.89 -3.24 1.15
C ALA A 57 -2.46 -4.48 1.96
N GLU A 58 -3.06 -5.65 1.66
CA GLU A 58 -2.65 -6.95 2.21
C GLU A 58 -1.21 -7.31 1.81
N ASP A 59 -0.88 -7.24 0.51
CA ASP A 59 0.48 -7.49 -0.01
C ASP A 59 1.53 -6.65 0.75
N TYR A 60 1.20 -5.39 1.06
CA TYR A 60 2.08 -4.50 1.82
C TYR A 60 2.27 -4.96 3.26
N LEU A 61 1.20 -5.28 3.96
CA LEU A 61 1.26 -5.71 5.36
C LEU A 61 1.92 -7.09 5.55
N ASP A 62 1.91 -7.93 4.52
CA ASP A 62 2.66 -9.18 4.48
C ASP A 62 4.18 -8.94 4.34
N PHE A 63 4.57 -7.83 3.71
CA PHE A 63 5.98 -7.50 3.46
C PHE A 63 6.61 -6.61 4.54
N THR A 64 5.90 -5.60 5.03
CA THR A 64 6.39 -4.67 6.04
C THR A 64 5.27 -4.07 6.87
N SER A 65 5.62 -3.61 8.07
CA SER A 65 4.66 -2.99 8.97
C SER A 65 4.24 -1.59 8.48
N PHE A 66 2.99 -1.21 8.70
CA PHE A 66 2.50 0.14 8.40
C PHE A 66 1.59 0.66 9.51
N SER A 67 1.55 1.99 9.66
CA SER A 67 0.43 2.64 10.34
C SER A 67 -0.79 2.65 9.42
N LYS A 68 -1.99 2.79 9.99
CA LYS A 68 -3.21 2.93 9.19
C LYS A 68 -3.09 4.08 8.18
N LYS A 69 -2.62 5.23 8.65
CA LYS A 69 -2.43 6.43 7.82
C LYS A 69 -1.35 6.22 6.76
N GLY A 70 -0.21 5.66 7.15
CA GLY A 70 0.92 5.41 6.25
C GLY A 70 0.55 4.43 5.13
N LEU A 71 -0.26 3.40 5.42
CA LEU A 71 -0.74 2.49 4.39
C LEU A 71 -1.66 3.18 3.37
N ILE A 72 -2.57 4.05 3.84
CA ILE A 72 -3.42 4.85 2.94
C ILE A 72 -2.55 5.74 2.03
N GLU A 73 -1.60 6.49 2.61
CA GLU A 73 -0.70 7.36 1.85
C GLU A 73 0.17 6.57 0.85
N GLN A 74 0.59 5.36 1.20
CA GLN A 74 1.33 4.47 0.30
C GLN A 74 0.49 4.03 -0.89
N LEU A 75 -0.78 3.66 -0.69
CA LEU A 75 -1.69 3.31 -1.77
C LEU A 75 -1.98 4.52 -2.68
N GLU A 76 -2.18 5.70 -2.11
CA GLU A 76 -2.35 6.93 -2.89
C GLU A 76 -1.11 7.25 -3.74
N TYR A 77 0.08 7.04 -3.19
CA TYR A 77 1.34 7.16 -3.93
C TYR A 77 1.41 6.19 -5.12
N GLU A 78 0.89 4.96 -4.95
CA GLU A 78 0.75 3.98 -6.04
C GLU A 78 -0.40 4.30 -7.03
N GLY A 79 -1.10 5.42 -6.85
CA GLY A 79 -2.08 5.92 -7.79
C GLY A 79 -3.50 5.39 -7.59
N PHE A 80 -3.78 4.75 -6.46
CA PHE A 80 -5.18 4.60 -6.00
C PHE A 80 -5.74 5.96 -5.63
N ASP A 81 -7.02 6.18 -5.85
CA ASP A 81 -7.65 7.38 -5.31
C ASP A 81 -7.88 7.26 -3.79
N ASN A 82 -8.15 8.39 -3.14
CA ASN A 82 -8.33 8.43 -1.69
C ASN A 82 -9.50 7.54 -1.21
N GLU A 83 -10.55 7.42 -2.02
CA GLU A 83 -11.71 6.59 -1.66
C GLU A 83 -11.35 5.10 -1.73
N GLU A 84 -10.63 4.67 -2.77
CA GLU A 84 -10.11 3.31 -2.93
C GLU A 84 -9.13 2.95 -1.81
N ALA A 85 -8.14 3.81 -1.54
CA ALA A 85 -7.13 3.59 -0.51
C ALA A 85 -7.75 3.54 0.90
N THR A 86 -8.63 4.48 1.23
CA THR A 86 -9.32 4.48 2.54
C THR A 86 -10.22 3.26 2.68
N TYR A 87 -11.00 2.94 1.64
CA TYR A 87 -11.85 1.76 1.63
C TYR A 87 -11.03 0.49 1.87
N ALA A 88 -9.91 0.33 1.15
CA ALA A 88 -9.06 -0.83 1.26
C ALA A 88 -8.60 -1.06 2.70
N VAL A 89 -8.01 -0.04 3.32
CA VAL A 89 -7.48 -0.14 4.67
C VAL A 89 -8.59 -0.35 5.71
N ASP A 90 -9.79 0.19 5.48
CA ASP A 90 -10.96 -0.04 6.34
C ASP A 90 -11.56 -1.45 6.23
N GLN A 91 -11.31 -2.18 5.14
CA GLN A 91 -11.75 -3.58 5.00
C GLN A 91 -10.84 -4.57 5.71
N LEU A 92 -9.62 -4.17 6.08
CA LEU A 92 -8.66 -5.07 6.70
C LEU A 92 -8.96 -5.30 8.18
N ASP A 93 -8.87 -6.55 8.62
CA ASP A 93 -8.88 -6.91 10.04
C ASP A 93 -7.45 -6.88 10.60
N VAL A 94 -6.99 -5.68 10.97
CA VAL A 94 -5.61 -5.41 11.39
C VAL A 94 -5.56 -4.83 12.79
N ASP A 95 -4.72 -5.44 13.64
CA ASP A 95 -4.32 -4.85 14.91
C ASP A 95 -3.23 -3.80 14.68
N TRP A 96 -3.62 -2.53 14.62
CA TRP A 96 -2.71 -1.41 14.39
C TRP A 96 -1.71 -1.18 15.54
N LYS A 97 -2.03 -1.61 16.76
CA LYS A 97 -1.07 -1.59 17.88
C LYS A 97 0.01 -2.64 17.67
N GLU A 98 -0.35 -3.82 17.19
CA GLU A 98 0.64 -4.85 16.83
C GLU A 98 1.51 -4.41 15.65
N GLN A 99 0.95 -3.73 14.65
CA GLN A 99 1.74 -3.13 13.57
C GLN A 99 2.75 -2.09 14.10
N ALA A 100 2.37 -1.28 15.08
CA ALA A 100 3.28 -0.32 15.73
C ALA A 100 4.42 -1.03 16.48
N VAL A 101 4.13 -2.13 17.18
CA VAL A 101 5.16 -2.96 17.85
C VAL A 101 6.15 -3.51 16.84
N LYS A 102 5.66 -4.08 15.73
CA LYS A 102 6.52 -4.64 14.68
C LYS A 102 7.40 -3.55 14.05
N LYS A 103 6.81 -2.40 13.66
CA LYS A 103 7.59 -1.27 13.11
C LYS A 103 8.63 -0.75 14.11
N GLY A 104 8.27 -0.65 15.39
CA GLY A 104 9.20 -0.23 16.44
C GLY A 104 10.40 -1.16 16.58
N LYS A 105 10.19 -2.48 16.48
CA LYS A 105 11.27 -3.48 16.46
C LYS A 105 12.12 -3.37 15.20
N GLU A 106 11.51 -3.22 14.03
CA GLU A 106 12.23 -2.99 12.77
C GLU A 106 13.22 -1.82 12.90
N TYR A 107 12.80 -0.67 13.46
CA TYR A 107 13.70 0.47 13.69
C TYR A 107 14.86 0.15 14.62
N LEU A 108 14.60 -0.58 15.71
CA LEU A 108 15.62 -0.93 16.70
C LEU A 108 16.66 -1.91 16.16
N ASP A 109 16.29 -2.74 15.18
CA ASP A 109 17.25 -3.60 14.47
C ASP A 109 18.25 -2.79 13.64
N PHE A 110 17.87 -1.58 13.18
CA PHE A 110 18.75 -0.70 12.41
C PHE A 110 19.54 0.29 13.28
N THR A 111 18.92 0.90 14.28
CA THR A 111 19.57 1.89 15.15
C THR A 111 18.94 1.93 16.55
N PRO A 112 19.74 2.12 17.61
CA PRO A 112 19.19 2.30 18.95
C PRO A 112 18.33 3.57 19.06
N PHE A 113 17.21 3.47 19.77
CA PHE A 113 16.38 4.62 20.12
C PHE A 113 16.24 4.77 21.63
N SER A 114 16.04 6.01 22.08
CA SER A 114 15.44 6.25 23.39
C SER A 114 13.93 6.03 23.31
N ARG A 115 13.26 5.77 24.45
CA ARG A 115 11.80 5.67 24.53
C ARG A 115 11.10 6.82 23.80
N LYS A 116 11.45 8.06 24.16
CA LYS A 116 10.85 9.25 23.56
C LYS A 116 11.12 9.32 22.04
N GLY A 117 12.35 9.04 21.62
CA GLY A 117 12.71 9.09 20.21
C GLY A 117 11.97 8.06 19.36
N LEU A 118 11.74 6.84 19.88
CA LEU A 118 11.00 5.83 19.15
C LEU A 118 9.51 6.19 19.05
N ILE A 119 8.92 6.78 20.09
CA ILE A 119 7.55 7.30 20.04
C ILE A 119 7.44 8.37 18.93
N GLU A 120 8.33 9.36 18.93
CA GLU A 120 8.33 10.44 17.92
C GLU A 120 8.51 9.87 16.49
N GLN A 121 9.35 8.85 16.31
CA GLN A 121 9.51 8.18 15.02
C GLN A 121 8.24 7.48 14.57
N LEU A 122 7.58 6.72 15.45
CA LEU A 122 6.33 6.03 15.10
C LEU A 122 5.19 7.01 14.81
N GLU A 123 5.10 8.12 15.54
CA GLU A 123 4.15 9.19 15.23
C GLU A 123 4.43 9.84 13.87
N PHE A 124 5.71 10.01 13.52
CA PHE A 124 6.11 10.48 12.18
C PHE A 124 5.69 9.49 11.07
N GLU A 125 5.80 8.18 11.32
CA GLU A 125 5.28 7.11 10.44
C GLU A 125 3.75 7.04 10.40
N GLY A 126 3.05 7.92 11.14
CA GLY A 126 1.60 8.06 11.09
C GLY A 126 0.83 7.20 12.09
N PHE A 127 1.51 6.53 13.03
CA PHE A 127 0.82 5.90 14.17
C PHE A 127 0.25 6.96 15.10
N THR A 128 -0.85 6.64 15.77
CA THR A 128 -1.37 7.48 16.85
C THR A 128 -0.43 7.45 18.06
N THR A 129 -0.47 8.49 18.90
CA THR A 129 0.28 8.53 20.16
C THR A 129 -0.01 7.30 21.04
N GLU A 130 -1.25 6.79 21.02
CA GLU A 130 -1.63 5.59 21.79
C GLU A 130 -0.94 4.33 21.25
N GLU A 131 -0.94 4.11 19.93
CA GLU A 131 -0.26 2.98 19.29
C GLU A 131 1.25 3.04 19.47
N ALA A 132 1.85 4.23 19.28
CA ALA A 132 3.27 4.44 19.46
C ALA A 132 3.70 4.20 20.92
N THR A 133 2.96 4.75 21.88
CA THR A 133 3.23 4.53 23.32
C THR A 133 3.11 3.06 23.68
N TYR A 134 2.04 2.40 23.21
CA TYR A 134 1.83 0.98 23.43
C TYR A 134 2.99 0.15 22.85
N ALA A 135 3.44 0.46 21.64
CA ALA A 135 4.55 -0.24 21.00
C ALA A 135 5.83 -0.18 21.84
N VAL A 136 6.20 1.01 22.29
CA VAL A 136 7.42 1.20 23.06
C VAL A 136 7.33 0.54 24.45
N ASP A 137 6.15 0.51 25.07
CA ASP A 137 5.89 -0.27 26.29
C ASP A 137 6.07 -1.77 26.09
N GLN A 138 5.50 -2.34 25.02
CA GLN A 138 5.64 -3.77 24.73
C GLN A 138 7.07 -4.18 24.38
N ILE A 139 7.86 -3.27 23.81
CA ILE A 139 9.28 -3.49 23.48
C ILE A 139 10.16 -3.41 24.74
N GLY A 140 9.69 -2.81 25.83
CA GLY A 140 10.41 -2.71 27.10
C GLY A 140 11.36 -1.50 27.21
N LEU A 141 11.03 -0.41 26.52
CA LEU A 141 11.77 0.86 26.53
C LEU A 141 11.14 1.92 27.45
#